data_AF-A0AA41QI33-F1
#
_entry.id   AF-A0AA41QI33-F1
#
_cell.length_a   1.000
_cell.length_b   1.000
_cell.length_c   1.000
_cell.angle_alpha   90.00
_cell.angle_beta   90.00
_cell.angle_gamma   90.00
#
_symmetry.space_group_name_H-M   'P 1'
#
loop_
_entity.id
_entity.type
_entity.pdbx_description
1 polymer ?
#
loop_
_entity_poly.entity_id
_entity_poly.type
_entity_poly.pdbx_seq_one_letter_code
_entity_poly.pdbx_strand_id
1 'polypeptide(L)'
;MTDETGPAKTAEAHVAPVDPMPVDLSEDPTDAVAVDPDEPSGDAPRPAIHPLVVTPDGREIPVGEDDKAKGEGAEGVVSQIEEPAKVMRIGSMIKRLLDEVREAPLDEAARTRLAEIHERSLAELEDGLSPELMEELHRITLPFSDEAVPSEAELRVAQAQLVGWLEGLFHGIQTALVAQQMAAQAQLSQMRRALPPGSIAFGPAGPAPHPEDQDQQPHTSPGQYL
;
A
#
# COMPACT_ATOMS: atom_id res chain seq x y z
N MET A 1 14.34 73.56 43.01
CA MET A 1 12.88 73.68 43.11
C MET A 1 12.32 72.47 42.36
N THR A 2 11.79 71.50 43.12
CA THR A 2 10.76 70.49 42.76
C THR A 2 10.99 69.60 41.53
N ASP A 3 10.86 68.28 41.54
CA ASP A 3 10.45 67.32 42.58
C ASP A 3 10.83 65.89 42.11
N GLU A 4 10.64 64.97 43.03
CA GLU A 4 10.96 63.55 43.10
C GLU A 4 10.15 62.66 42.13
N THR A 5 10.41 61.35 42.23
CA THR A 5 9.67 60.17 41.70
C THR A 5 10.40 59.52 40.51
N GLY A 6 11.11 58.38 40.60
CA GLY A 6 10.94 57.17 41.40
C GLY A 6 10.61 56.01 40.43
N PRO A 7 11.43 54.94 40.30
CA PRO A 7 11.17 53.89 39.31
C PRO A 7 10.11 52.89 39.79
N ALA A 8 9.10 52.62 38.95
CA ALA A 8 8.09 51.61 39.21
C ALA A 8 8.67 50.20 39.00
N LYS A 9 8.89 49.52 40.12
CA LYS A 9 9.04 48.07 40.28
C LYS A 9 7.64 47.41 40.30
N THR A 10 7.59 46.09 40.11
CA THR A 10 6.48 45.11 40.29
C THR A 10 5.77 44.74 38.96
N ALA A 11 5.61 43.48 38.53
CA ALA A 11 5.55 42.20 39.24
C ALA A 11 6.13 41.03 38.40
N GLU A 12 7.04 40.25 38.98
CA GLU A 12 7.33 38.88 38.54
C GLU A 12 6.17 37.96 38.95
N ALA A 13 5.60 37.24 37.98
CA ALA A 13 4.67 36.16 38.25
C ALA A 13 5.45 34.95 38.75
N HIS A 14 5.37 34.71 40.06
CA HIS A 14 5.92 33.57 40.77
C HIS A 14 5.17 32.30 40.36
N VAL A 15 5.81 31.44 39.56
CA VAL A 15 5.36 30.07 39.29
C VAL A 15 5.53 29.26 40.56
N ALA A 16 4.42 28.77 41.12
CA ALA A 16 4.44 27.86 42.26
C ALA A 16 5.14 26.54 41.88
N PRO A 17 5.99 25.97 42.75
CA PRO A 17 6.56 24.65 42.51
C PRO A 17 5.46 23.58 42.63
N VAL A 18 5.36 22.71 41.62
CA VAL A 18 4.55 21.49 41.66
C VAL A 18 5.33 20.46 42.47
N ASP A 19 4.79 20.04 43.62
CA ASP A 19 5.34 18.95 44.42
C ASP A 19 5.36 17.63 43.61
N PRO A 20 6.47 16.87 43.61
CA PRO A 20 6.51 15.56 43.00
C PRO A 20 5.70 14.54 43.82
N MET A 21 4.80 13.83 43.15
CA MET A 21 4.10 12.65 43.68
C MET A 21 5.11 11.61 44.20
N PRO A 22 4.87 10.96 45.35
CA PRO A 22 5.74 9.91 45.85
C PRO A 22 5.61 8.65 45.00
N VAL A 23 6.75 8.18 44.50
CA VAL A 23 6.96 6.83 43.97
C VAL A 23 6.91 5.83 45.13
N ASP A 24 5.97 4.89 45.10
CA ASP A 24 5.93 3.75 46.01
C ASP A 24 7.01 2.74 45.59
N LEU A 25 8.13 2.79 46.29
CA LEU A 25 9.18 1.78 46.30
C LEU A 25 9.00 0.95 47.57
N SER A 26 8.27 -0.15 47.46
CA SER A 26 8.25 -1.21 48.45
C SER A 26 8.99 -2.43 47.90
N GLU A 27 10.16 -2.70 48.48
CA GLU A 27 11.09 -3.78 48.15
C GLU A 27 10.75 -5.11 48.88
N ASP A 28 10.87 -6.22 48.13
CA ASP A 28 11.44 -7.57 48.46
C ASP A 28 10.94 -8.42 49.66
N PRO A 29 11.26 -9.75 49.81
CA PRO A 29 12.17 -10.63 49.04
C PRO A 29 11.69 -12.09 48.76
N THR A 30 12.54 -12.84 48.00
CA THR A 30 12.73 -14.32 47.98
C THR A 30 11.60 -15.27 47.58
N ASP A 31 11.76 -15.95 46.44
CA ASP A 31 12.06 -17.40 46.49
C ASP A 31 12.82 -17.86 45.25
N ALA A 32 13.96 -18.50 45.48
CA ALA A 32 14.80 -19.10 44.46
C ALA A 32 14.39 -20.56 44.33
N VAL A 33 13.76 -20.94 43.21
CA VAL A 33 13.59 -22.36 42.87
C VAL A 33 14.60 -22.71 41.78
N ALA A 34 15.61 -23.45 42.21
CA ALA A 34 16.57 -24.12 41.34
C ALA A 34 15.92 -25.28 40.58
N VAL A 35 16.11 -25.23 39.26
CA VAL A 35 16.22 -26.27 38.22
C VAL A 35 15.98 -27.73 38.60
N ASP A 36 15.10 -28.40 37.85
CA ASP A 36 15.22 -29.83 37.52
C ASP A 36 15.49 -29.95 35.99
N PRO A 37 16.59 -30.58 35.53
CA PRO A 37 16.93 -30.67 34.12
C PRO A 37 16.67 -32.08 33.60
N ASP A 38 15.44 -32.40 33.19
CA ASP A 38 15.19 -33.52 32.28
C ASP A 38 13.80 -33.41 31.62
N GLU A 39 13.70 -32.68 30.50
CA GLU A 39 12.60 -32.88 29.54
C GLU A 39 13.14 -32.85 28.09
N PRO A 40 12.81 -33.85 27.26
CA PRO A 40 13.34 -34.00 25.92
C PRO A 40 12.71 -32.99 24.96
N SER A 41 13.56 -32.39 24.11
CA SER A 41 13.15 -31.55 22.98
C SER A 41 12.11 -32.26 22.09
N GLY A 42 10.89 -31.73 22.09
CA GLY A 42 9.88 -31.98 21.07
C GLY A 42 9.89 -30.84 20.05
N ASP A 43 10.51 -31.07 18.90
CA ASP A 43 10.40 -30.21 17.72
C ASP A 43 8.96 -30.31 17.18
N ALA A 44 8.13 -29.31 17.51
CA ALA A 44 6.82 -29.14 16.89
C ALA A 44 6.96 -28.08 15.79
N PRO A 45 6.67 -28.40 14.52
CA PRO A 45 6.77 -27.42 13.45
C PRO A 45 5.77 -26.29 13.69
N ARG A 46 6.26 -25.05 13.77
CA ARG A 46 5.42 -23.85 13.75
C ARG A 46 4.55 -23.89 12.47
N PRO A 47 3.24 -23.60 12.55
CA PRO A 47 2.41 -23.55 11.35
C PRO A 47 2.95 -22.45 10.43
N ALA A 48 3.33 -22.84 9.21
CA ALA A 48 3.72 -21.91 8.17
C ALA A 48 2.53 -20.99 7.85
N ILE A 49 2.72 -19.68 8.00
CA ILE A 49 1.73 -18.70 7.57
C ILE A 49 1.89 -18.58 6.05
N HIS A 50 1.01 -19.25 5.31
CA HIS A 50 0.92 -19.11 3.86
C HIS A 50 0.16 -17.82 3.52
N PRO A 51 0.71 -16.91 2.70
CA PRO A 51 -0.01 -15.71 2.28
C PRO A 51 -1.26 -16.10 1.47
N LEU A 52 -2.42 -15.63 1.90
CA LEU A 52 -3.71 -15.92 1.29
C LEU A 52 -4.12 -14.76 0.37
N VAL A 53 -4.22 -15.02 -0.93
CA VAL A 53 -4.77 -14.05 -1.90
C VAL A 53 -6.27 -14.25 -2.01
N VAL A 54 -7.05 -13.24 -1.64
CA VAL A 54 -8.51 -13.24 -1.80
C VAL A 54 -8.86 -12.64 -3.16
N THR A 55 -9.49 -13.45 -4.02
CA THR A 55 -10.00 -12.98 -5.32
C THR A 55 -11.34 -12.24 -5.17
N PRO A 56 -11.75 -11.39 -6.13
CA PRO A 56 -13.02 -10.65 -6.07
C PRO A 56 -14.30 -11.50 -5.93
N ASP A 57 -14.22 -12.80 -6.24
CA ASP A 57 -15.33 -13.75 -6.13
C ASP A 57 -15.36 -14.50 -4.77
N GLY A 58 -14.51 -14.13 -3.81
CA GLY A 58 -14.49 -14.72 -2.47
C GLY A 58 -13.99 -16.17 -2.40
N ARG A 59 -13.29 -16.65 -3.44
CA ARG A 59 -12.66 -17.98 -3.43
C ARG A 59 -11.24 -17.91 -2.87
N GLU A 60 -10.97 -18.80 -1.91
CA GLU A 60 -9.65 -19.07 -1.34
C GLU A 60 -8.90 -20.05 -2.25
N ILE A 61 -7.73 -19.65 -2.76
CA ILE A 61 -6.83 -20.54 -3.50
C ILE A 61 -5.57 -20.74 -2.66
N PRO A 62 -5.25 -21.97 -2.23
CA PRO A 62 -3.99 -22.25 -1.55
C PRO A 62 -2.83 -22.06 -2.53
N VAL A 63 -1.88 -21.18 -2.18
CA VAL A 63 -0.63 -21.02 -2.93
C VAL A 63 0.24 -22.23 -2.59
N GLY A 64 0.32 -23.20 -3.50
CA GLY A 64 1.25 -24.34 -3.39
C GLY A 64 2.69 -23.87 -3.57
N GLU A 65 3.58 -24.30 -2.68
CA GLU A 65 5.02 -23.94 -2.64
C GLU A 65 5.83 -24.41 -3.89
N ASP A 66 5.22 -25.12 -4.85
CA ASP A 66 5.92 -25.80 -5.94
C ASP A 66 5.76 -25.17 -7.35
N ASP A 67 5.40 -23.88 -7.46
CA ASP A 67 5.32 -23.19 -8.76
C ASP A 67 6.11 -21.86 -8.83
N LYS A 68 7.27 -21.83 -8.16
CA LYS A 68 8.26 -20.73 -8.19
C LYS A 68 9.00 -20.59 -9.55
N ALA A 69 8.54 -21.21 -10.62
CA ALA A 69 9.28 -21.27 -11.88
C ALA A 69 8.43 -20.99 -13.12
N LYS A 70 7.62 -19.92 -13.12
CA LYS A 70 7.24 -19.10 -14.31
C LYS A 70 6.13 -18.07 -14.00
N GLY A 71 6.39 -17.14 -13.09
CA GLY A 71 5.45 -16.05 -12.78
C GLY A 71 6.08 -14.76 -12.24
N GLU A 72 7.41 -14.68 -12.18
CA GLU A 72 8.14 -13.68 -11.39
C GLU A 72 8.01 -12.24 -11.91
N GLY A 73 7.66 -12.04 -13.19
CA GLY A 73 7.71 -10.73 -13.83
C GLY A 73 6.58 -9.76 -13.47
N ALA A 74 5.43 -10.25 -12.98
CA ALA A 74 4.27 -9.38 -12.72
C ALA A 74 3.93 -9.28 -11.24
N GLU A 75 3.95 -10.39 -10.48
CA GLU A 75 3.82 -10.30 -9.02
C GLU A 75 4.97 -9.51 -8.39
N GLY A 76 6.20 -9.67 -8.92
CA GLY A 76 7.34 -8.88 -8.49
C GLY A 76 7.17 -7.39 -8.75
N VAL A 77 6.48 -6.99 -9.82
CA VAL A 77 6.26 -5.57 -10.19
C VAL A 77 5.17 -4.93 -9.33
N VAL A 78 4.11 -5.66 -8.99
CA VAL A 78 3.06 -5.15 -8.10
C VAL A 78 3.55 -5.11 -6.65
N SER A 79 4.49 -5.98 -6.28
CA SER A 79 5.14 -6.01 -4.95
C SER A 79 6.16 -4.88 -4.72
N GLN A 80 6.46 -4.04 -5.73
CA GLN A 80 7.43 -2.94 -5.57
C GLN A 80 6.88 -1.75 -4.78
N ILE A 81 5.55 -1.64 -4.64
CA ILE A 81 4.92 -0.56 -3.87
C ILE A 81 4.16 -1.16 -2.69
N GLU A 82 4.64 -0.87 -1.48
CA GLU A 82 4.04 -1.35 -0.23
C GLU A 82 2.74 -0.60 0.08
N GLU A 83 2.71 0.72 -0.19
CA GLU A 83 1.54 1.57 0.07
C GLU A 83 1.08 2.37 -1.17
N PRO A 84 0.41 1.74 -2.16
CA PRO A 84 0.02 2.40 -3.40
C PRO A 84 -0.81 3.67 -3.20
N ALA A 85 -1.75 3.63 -2.25
CA ALA A 85 -2.61 4.77 -1.95
C ALA A 85 -1.84 5.97 -1.37
N LYS A 86 -0.81 5.73 -0.56
CA LYS A 86 0.04 6.78 0.03
C LYS A 86 0.87 7.45 -1.06
N VAL A 87 1.56 6.65 -1.88
CA VAL A 87 2.38 7.13 -3.00
C VAL A 87 1.55 7.94 -3.99
N MET A 88 0.35 7.47 -4.36
CA MET A 88 -0.54 8.21 -5.26
C MET A 88 -1.00 9.56 -4.68
N ARG A 89 -1.30 9.61 -3.37
CA ARG A 89 -1.70 10.85 -2.69
C ARG A 89 -0.56 11.87 -2.69
N ILE A 90 0.65 11.44 -2.36
CA ILE A 90 1.84 12.30 -2.35
C ILE A 90 2.17 12.77 -3.76
N GLY A 91 2.18 11.88 -4.76
CA GLY A 91 2.43 12.25 -6.15
C GLY A 91 1.43 13.29 -6.68
N SER A 92 0.15 13.14 -6.34
CA SER A 92 -0.88 14.13 -6.70
C SER A 92 -0.68 15.48 -6.00
N MET A 93 -0.22 15.47 -4.75
CA MET A 93 0.12 16.69 -4.02
C MET A 93 1.31 17.41 -4.66
N ILE A 94 2.41 16.70 -4.95
CA ILE A 94 3.59 17.26 -5.61
C ILE A 94 3.21 17.84 -6.98
N LYS A 95 2.39 17.14 -7.76
CA LYS A 95 1.91 17.64 -9.05
C LYS A 95 1.17 18.98 -8.94
N ARG A 96 0.29 19.13 -7.95
CA ARG A 96 -0.41 20.41 -7.71
C ARG A 96 0.54 21.53 -7.29
N LEU A 97 1.54 21.22 -6.48
CA LEU A 97 2.56 22.20 -6.08
C LEU A 97 3.42 22.62 -7.28
N LEU A 98 3.76 21.68 -8.17
CA LEU A 98 4.49 21.96 -9.40
C LEU A 98 3.69 22.88 -10.31
N ASP A 99 2.39 22.64 -10.44
CA ASP A 99 1.49 23.50 -11.23
C ASP A 99 1.43 24.91 -10.64
N GLU A 100 1.30 25.07 -9.32
CA GLU A 100 1.31 26.38 -8.63
C GLU A 100 2.60 27.17 -8.92
N VAL A 101 3.77 26.51 -8.83
CA VAL A 101 5.08 27.11 -9.13
C VAL A 101 5.20 27.57 -10.60
N ARG A 102 4.39 27.00 -11.50
CA ARG A 102 4.36 27.40 -12.91
C ARG A 102 3.40 28.56 -13.17
N GLU A 103 2.39 28.73 -12.32
CA GLU A 103 1.34 29.74 -12.49
C GLU A 103 1.73 31.11 -11.91
N ALA A 104 2.41 31.14 -10.77
CA ALA A 104 2.77 32.39 -10.09
C ALA A 104 4.21 32.39 -9.57
N PRO A 105 4.90 33.55 -9.59
CA PRO A 105 6.23 33.68 -9.03
C PRO A 105 6.20 33.53 -7.50
N LEU A 106 7.21 32.84 -6.95
CA LEU A 106 7.34 32.61 -5.51
C LEU A 106 8.29 33.62 -4.86
N ASP A 107 7.95 34.04 -3.64
CA ASP A 107 8.89 34.75 -2.76
C ASP A 107 9.81 33.77 -2.02
N GLU A 108 10.83 34.30 -1.35
CA GLU A 108 11.83 33.50 -0.64
C GLU A 108 11.24 32.59 0.44
N ALA A 109 10.23 33.09 1.16
CA ALA A 109 9.57 32.34 2.22
C ALA A 109 8.78 31.15 1.66
N ALA A 110 8.06 31.37 0.55
CA ALA A 110 7.35 30.31 -0.17
C ALA A 110 8.32 29.28 -0.75
N ARG A 111 9.46 29.70 -1.31
CA ARG A 111 10.50 28.78 -1.81
C ARG A 111 11.11 27.92 -0.71
N THR A 112 11.42 28.53 0.44
CA THR A 112 11.91 27.80 1.62
C THR A 112 10.90 26.73 2.07
N ARG A 113 9.63 27.12 2.20
CA ARG A 113 8.55 26.20 2.56
C ARG A 113 8.38 25.07 1.53
N LEU A 114 8.53 25.38 0.25
CA LEU A 114 8.39 24.39 -0.81
C LEU A 114 9.55 23.37 -0.82
N ALA A 115 10.76 23.82 -0.54
CA ALA A 115 11.91 22.94 -0.35
C ALA A 115 11.67 21.97 0.83
N GLU A 116 11.21 22.46 1.97
CA GLU A 116 10.85 21.59 3.11
C GLU A 116 9.75 20.57 2.77
N ILE A 117 8.73 21.00 2.00
CA ILE A 117 7.68 20.09 1.56
C ILE A 117 8.24 19.03 0.61
N HIS A 118 9.18 19.39 -0.27
CA HIS A 118 9.84 18.43 -1.16
C HIS A 118 10.56 17.33 -0.36
N GLU A 119 11.42 17.72 0.58
CA GLU A 119 12.18 16.78 1.41
C GLU A 119 11.26 15.87 2.24
N ARG A 120 10.23 16.43 2.88
CA ARG A 120 9.24 15.61 3.61
C ARG A 120 8.46 14.68 2.70
N SER A 121 8.12 15.14 1.48
CA SER A 121 7.41 14.29 0.51
C SER A 121 8.29 13.14 0.05
N LEU A 122 9.60 13.34 -0.07
CA LEU A 122 10.55 12.29 -0.43
C LEU A 122 10.58 11.21 0.65
N ALA A 123 10.76 11.60 1.91
CA ALA A 123 10.73 10.66 3.04
C ALA A 123 9.40 9.90 3.12
N GLU A 124 8.27 10.56 2.91
CA GLU A 124 6.96 9.91 2.91
C GLU A 124 6.76 8.96 1.72
N LEU A 125 7.41 9.22 0.58
CA LEU A 125 7.42 8.30 -0.55
C LEU A 125 8.26 7.07 -0.24
N GLU A 126 9.45 7.24 0.35
CA GLU A 126 10.35 6.16 0.73
C GLU A 126 9.67 5.14 1.64
N ASP A 127 8.90 5.60 2.62
CA ASP A 127 8.08 4.75 3.51
C ASP A 127 7.06 3.86 2.77
N GLY A 128 6.65 4.23 1.54
CA GLY A 128 5.65 3.51 0.77
C GLY A 128 6.20 2.65 -0.36
N LEU A 129 7.54 2.61 -0.53
CA LEU A 129 8.23 1.96 -1.64
C LEU A 129 9.06 0.77 -1.14
N SER A 130 9.25 -0.24 -2.00
CA SER A 130 10.17 -1.32 -1.69
C SER A 130 11.63 -0.82 -1.63
N PRO A 131 12.54 -1.56 -0.97
CA PRO A 131 13.96 -1.17 -0.87
C PRO A 131 14.61 -0.89 -2.23
N GLU A 132 14.27 -1.67 -3.26
CA GLU A 132 14.83 -1.50 -4.60
C GLU A 132 14.40 -0.18 -5.26
N LEU A 133 13.12 0.21 -5.08
CA LEU A 133 12.62 1.49 -5.58
C LEU A 133 13.13 2.68 -4.77
N MET A 134 13.34 2.49 -3.45
CA MET A 134 13.99 3.49 -2.61
C MET A 134 15.43 3.78 -3.09
N GLU A 135 16.21 2.73 -3.35
CA GLU A 135 17.57 2.87 -3.90
C GLU A 135 17.57 3.53 -5.29
N GLU A 136 16.57 3.22 -6.12
CA GLU A 136 16.39 3.89 -7.41
C GLU A 136 16.07 5.37 -7.24
N LEU A 137 15.14 5.71 -6.34
CA LEU A 137 14.75 7.07 -6.05
C LEU A 137 15.96 7.89 -5.59
N HIS A 138 16.74 7.39 -4.62
CA HIS A 138 17.96 8.05 -4.13
C HIS A 138 19.04 8.24 -5.18
N ARG A 139 19.10 7.37 -6.19
CA ARG A 139 20.07 7.48 -7.28
C ARG A 139 19.72 8.59 -8.27
N ILE A 140 18.43 8.90 -8.41
CA ILE A 140 17.96 9.91 -9.39
C ILE A 140 17.69 11.26 -8.74
N THR A 141 17.31 11.30 -7.47
CA THR A 141 17.07 12.55 -6.75
C THR A 141 18.37 13.14 -6.23
N LEU A 142 18.51 14.46 -6.36
CA LEU A 142 19.63 15.20 -5.80
C LEU A 142 19.09 16.15 -4.74
N PRO A 143 19.58 16.08 -3.49
CA PRO A 143 19.11 16.96 -2.42
C PRO A 143 19.52 18.41 -2.70
N PHE A 144 18.74 19.35 -2.15
CA PHE A 144 19.09 20.76 -2.21
C PHE A 144 20.31 21.09 -1.33
N SER A 145 21.01 22.19 -1.65
CA SER A 145 22.11 22.69 -0.82
C SER A 145 21.58 23.34 0.45
N ASP A 146 22.22 23.06 1.59
CA ASP A 146 21.93 23.73 2.87
C ASP A 146 22.43 25.19 2.93
N GLU A 147 23.24 25.61 1.96
CA GLU A 147 23.91 26.92 1.97
C GLU A 147 23.00 28.08 1.49
N ALA A 148 21.95 27.77 0.72
CA ALA A 148 21.06 28.77 0.14
C ALA A 148 19.66 28.20 -0.13
N VAL A 149 18.65 29.08 -0.13
CA VAL A 149 17.30 28.70 -0.54
C VAL A 149 17.31 28.37 -2.04
N PRO A 150 16.76 27.21 -2.44
CA PRO A 150 16.66 26.85 -3.85
C PRO A 150 15.91 27.88 -4.66
N SER A 151 16.38 28.15 -5.87
CA SER A 151 15.68 28.98 -6.83
C SER A 151 14.36 28.34 -7.26
N GLU A 152 13.43 29.15 -7.76
CA GLU A 152 12.16 28.66 -8.29
C GLU A 152 12.36 27.66 -9.44
N ALA A 153 13.40 27.85 -10.25
CA ALA A 153 13.74 26.94 -11.33
C ALA A 153 14.21 25.58 -10.79
N GLU A 154 15.03 25.56 -9.76
CA GLU A 154 15.48 24.32 -9.10
C GLU A 154 14.30 23.56 -8.49
N LEU A 155 13.40 24.25 -7.78
CA LEU A 155 12.19 23.66 -7.21
C LEU A 155 11.30 23.04 -8.29
N ARG A 156 11.11 23.74 -9.43
CA ARG A 156 10.31 23.25 -10.55
C ARG A 156 10.92 22.00 -11.18
N VAL A 157 12.25 21.96 -11.36
CA VAL A 157 12.95 20.80 -11.92
C VAL A 157 12.85 19.60 -10.98
N ALA A 158 13.12 19.80 -9.68
CA ALA A 158 13.06 18.73 -8.69
C ALA A 158 11.65 18.12 -8.59
N GLN A 159 10.60 18.94 -8.55
CA GLN A 159 9.23 18.43 -8.51
C GLN A 159 8.81 17.76 -9.83
N ALA A 160 9.17 18.33 -10.98
CA ALA A 160 8.88 17.71 -12.27
C ALA A 160 9.57 16.35 -12.42
N GLN A 161 10.78 16.20 -11.89
CA GLN A 161 11.49 14.93 -11.86
C GLN A 161 10.72 13.88 -11.04
N LEU A 162 10.28 14.22 -9.83
CA LEU A 162 9.50 13.30 -8.99
C LEU A 162 8.17 12.92 -9.64
N VAL A 163 7.43 13.90 -10.17
CA VAL A 163 6.15 13.64 -10.84
C VAL A 163 6.35 12.73 -12.04
N GLY A 164 7.34 13.01 -12.89
CA GLY A 164 7.62 12.21 -14.07
C GLY A 164 8.06 10.79 -13.74
N TRP A 165 8.90 10.61 -12.71
CA TRP A 165 9.29 9.28 -12.25
C TRP A 165 8.11 8.49 -11.69
N LEU A 166 7.28 9.11 -10.84
CA LEU A 166 6.06 8.48 -10.30
C LEU A 166 5.07 8.10 -11.39
N GLU A 167 4.82 8.97 -12.37
CA GLU A 167 3.96 8.67 -13.51
C GLU A 167 4.50 7.48 -14.33
N GLY A 168 5.83 7.41 -14.52
CA GLY A 168 6.50 6.29 -15.16
C GLY A 168 6.35 4.98 -14.39
N LEU A 169 6.54 5.02 -13.07
CA LEU A 169 6.39 3.87 -12.18
C LEU A 169 4.97 3.31 -12.25
N PHE A 170 3.95 4.15 -12.06
CA PHE A 170 2.55 3.72 -12.11
C PHE A 170 2.16 3.18 -13.50
N HIS A 171 2.66 3.80 -14.57
CA HIS A 171 2.41 3.29 -15.92
C HIS A 171 3.08 1.93 -16.16
N GLY A 172 4.30 1.72 -15.65
CA GLY A 172 5.00 0.44 -15.71
C GLY A 172 4.21 -0.67 -15.00
N ILE A 173 3.73 -0.40 -13.79
CA ILE A 173 2.93 -1.36 -13.01
C ILE A 173 1.61 -1.69 -13.71
N GLN A 174 0.90 -0.68 -14.23
CA GLN A 174 -0.33 -0.90 -14.99
C GLN A 174 -0.09 -1.75 -16.23
N THR A 175 1.01 -1.49 -16.95
CA THR A 175 1.39 -2.26 -18.15
C THR A 175 1.69 -3.72 -17.80
N ALA A 176 2.44 -3.96 -16.72
CA ALA A 176 2.74 -5.30 -16.24
C ALA A 176 1.48 -6.07 -15.81
N LEU A 177 0.56 -5.41 -15.11
CA LEU A 177 -0.70 -6.01 -14.67
C LEU A 177 -1.59 -6.40 -15.86
N VAL A 178 -1.72 -5.53 -16.87
CA VAL A 178 -2.48 -5.82 -18.08
C VAL A 178 -1.85 -7.00 -18.83
N ALA A 179 -0.52 -7.03 -18.96
CA ALA A 179 0.18 -8.15 -19.59
C ALA A 179 -0.06 -9.47 -18.84
N GLN A 180 -0.07 -9.46 -17.50
CA GLN A 180 -0.37 -10.62 -16.67
C GLN A 180 -1.80 -11.12 -16.89
N GLN A 181 -2.78 -10.22 -16.90
CA GLN A 181 -4.18 -10.57 -17.16
C GLN A 181 -4.35 -11.21 -18.54
N MET A 182 -3.69 -10.68 -19.57
CA MET A 182 -3.72 -11.25 -20.92
C MET A 182 -3.06 -12.64 -20.96
N ALA A 183 -1.92 -12.83 -20.30
CA ALA A 183 -1.22 -14.11 -20.23
C ALA A 183 -2.07 -15.18 -19.51
N ALA A 184 -2.70 -14.82 -18.38
CA ALA A 184 -3.60 -15.71 -17.63
C ALA A 184 -4.82 -16.11 -18.47
N GLN A 185 -5.44 -15.15 -19.18
CA GLN A 185 -6.56 -15.45 -20.09
C GLN A 185 -6.14 -16.39 -21.23
N ALA A 186 -4.94 -16.21 -21.80
CA ALA A 186 -4.42 -17.08 -22.84
C ALA A 186 -4.20 -18.51 -22.31
N GLN A 187 -3.62 -18.67 -21.12
CA GLN A 187 -3.43 -19.97 -20.47
C GLN A 187 -4.76 -20.69 -20.23
N LEU A 188 -5.77 -19.99 -19.70
CA LEU A 188 -7.11 -20.56 -19.50
C LEU A 188 -7.76 -20.99 -20.83
N SER A 189 -7.60 -20.20 -21.89
CA SER A 189 -8.12 -20.56 -23.22
C SER A 189 -7.42 -21.80 -23.80
N GLN A 190 -6.13 -21.97 -23.54
CA GLN A 190 -5.36 -23.16 -23.94
C GLN A 190 -5.81 -24.39 -23.15
N MET A 191 -6.00 -24.27 -21.84
CA MET A 191 -6.53 -25.36 -21.00
C MET A 191 -7.91 -25.78 -21.48
N ARG A 192 -8.83 -24.83 -21.73
CA ARG A 192 -10.17 -25.15 -22.28
C ARG A 192 -10.12 -25.88 -23.61
N ARG A 193 -9.12 -25.62 -24.46
CA ARG A 193 -8.92 -26.31 -25.74
C ARG A 193 -8.23 -27.67 -25.58
N ALA A 194 -7.45 -27.85 -24.52
CA ALA A 194 -6.75 -29.08 -24.19
C ALA A 194 -7.63 -30.09 -23.43
N LEU A 195 -8.72 -29.65 -22.79
CA LEU A 195 -9.74 -30.58 -22.31
C LEU A 195 -10.40 -31.27 -23.51
N PRO A 196 -10.45 -32.62 -23.55
CA PRO A 196 -11.18 -33.34 -24.57
C PRO A 196 -12.61 -32.82 -24.62
N PRO A 197 -13.24 -32.68 -25.79
CA PRO A 197 -14.68 -32.52 -25.87
C PRO A 197 -15.33 -33.77 -25.24
N GLY A 198 -15.56 -33.70 -23.94
CA GLY A 198 -16.22 -34.73 -23.16
C GLY A 198 -17.68 -34.77 -23.58
N SER A 199 -17.94 -35.65 -24.55
CA SER A 199 -19.06 -36.58 -24.50
C SER A 199 -20.36 -36.00 -23.94
N ILE A 200 -21.15 -35.36 -24.81
CA ILE A 200 -22.58 -35.69 -24.81
C ILE A 200 -22.61 -37.17 -25.19
N ALA A 201 -22.52 -38.05 -24.19
CA ALA A 201 -22.83 -39.44 -24.37
C ALA A 201 -24.29 -39.47 -24.83
N PHE A 202 -24.46 -39.67 -26.13
CA PHE A 202 -25.69 -40.14 -26.73
C PHE A 202 -25.99 -41.47 -26.02
N GLY A 203 -26.82 -41.41 -24.98
CA GLY A 203 -27.40 -42.61 -24.40
C GLY A 203 -28.18 -43.31 -25.52
N PRO A 204 -27.97 -44.63 -25.74
CA PRO A 204 -28.67 -45.35 -26.78
C PRO A 204 -30.18 -45.27 -26.55
N ALA A 205 -30.90 -45.08 -27.65
CA ALA A 205 -32.35 -45.10 -27.73
C ALA A 205 -32.94 -46.28 -26.94
N GLY A 206 -33.62 -45.95 -25.84
CA GLY A 206 -34.56 -46.85 -25.17
C GLY A 206 -35.95 -46.73 -25.79
N PRO A 207 -36.65 -47.83 -26.07
CA PRO A 207 -37.89 -47.83 -26.84
C PRO A 207 -39.08 -47.26 -26.02
N ALA A 208 -39.99 -46.61 -26.75
CA ALA A 208 -41.27 -46.09 -26.26
C ALA A 208 -42.16 -47.18 -25.62
N PRO A 209 -43.10 -46.76 -24.75
CA PRO A 209 -44.46 -47.25 -24.88
C PRO A 209 -45.52 -46.13 -24.79
N HIS A 210 -46.31 -46.03 -25.87
CA HIS A 210 -47.78 -45.91 -25.98
C HIS A 210 -48.56 -44.76 -25.26
N PRO A 211 -49.82 -44.47 -25.71
CA PRO A 211 -50.39 -43.12 -25.80
C PRO A 211 -51.60 -42.92 -24.85
N GLU A 212 -52.24 -41.75 -24.99
CA GLU A 212 -53.54 -41.35 -24.40
C GLU A 212 -53.43 -40.96 -22.90
N ASP A 213 -53.76 -39.74 -22.45
CA ASP A 213 -55.00 -39.02 -22.67
C ASP A 213 -54.82 -37.49 -22.83
N GLN A 214 -55.79 -36.90 -23.54
CA GLN A 214 -56.04 -35.48 -23.68
C GLN A 214 -56.57 -34.91 -22.35
N ASP A 215 -56.11 -33.72 -21.93
CA ASP A 215 -57.03 -32.63 -21.58
C ASP A 215 -56.31 -31.29 -21.30
N GLN A 216 -56.80 -30.25 -22.00
CA GLN A 216 -56.84 -28.80 -21.71
C GLN A 216 -55.57 -27.98 -21.27
N GLN A 217 -55.10 -27.14 -22.21
CA GLN A 217 -54.68 -25.70 -22.20
C GLN A 217 -54.56 -24.86 -20.87
N PRO A 218 -54.10 -23.58 -20.89
CA PRO A 218 -52.81 -23.00 -21.33
C PRO A 218 -52.20 -21.92 -20.34
N HIS A 219 -50.97 -21.45 -20.64
CA HIS A 219 -50.30 -20.20 -20.22
C HIS A 219 -49.87 -19.94 -18.76
N THR A 220 -48.58 -19.63 -18.55
CA THR A 220 -48.05 -18.30 -18.14
C THR A 220 -46.53 -18.33 -17.98
N SER A 221 -45.86 -17.31 -18.52
CA SER A 221 -44.41 -17.08 -18.42
C SER A 221 -44.18 -15.79 -17.64
N PRO A 222 -43.33 -15.73 -16.60
CA PRO A 222 -42.98 -14.47 -15.96
C PRO A 222 -41.64 -13.92 -16.47
N GLY A 223 -41.77 -12.87 -17.29
CA GLY A 223 -41.06 -11.57 -17.23
C GLY A 223 -39.59 -11.47 -16.80
N GLN A 224 -38.77 -11.08 -17.78
CA GLN A 224 -37.48 -10.40 -17.64
C GLN A 224 -37.71 -8.95 -17.15
N TYR A 225 -37.08 -8.52 -16.05
CA TYR A 225 -37.08 -7.12 -15.60
C TYR A 225 -35.83 -6.41 -16.13
N LEU A 226 -36.06 -5.19 -16.67
CA LEU A 226 -35.04 -4.15 -16.88
C LEU A 226 -34.86 -3.35 -15.60
#